data_AF-A0A2V6H067-F1
#
_entry.id   AF-A0A2V6H067-F1
#
_cell.length_a   1.000
_cell.length_b   1.000
_cell.length_c   1.000
_cell.angle_alpha   90.00
_cell.angle_beta   90.00
_cell.angle_gamma   90.00
#
_symmetry.space_group_name_H-M   'P 1'
#
loop_
_entity.id
_entity.type
_entity.pdbx_description
1 polymer ?
#
loop_
_entity_poly.entity_id
_entity_poly.type
_entity_poly.pdbx_seq_one_letter_code
_entity_poly.pdbx_strand_id
1 'polypeptide(L)'
;MGRRYANIVAAIVTIAILIIGSGLAKAQPQGAQGPHGRRLPPPRHAPNLNNPRDRWIAMPPEDRQIFRRNAERWMQMGPEERRIMREREKAYRDRVKVEVDTALRDSGLRLDGEKRAQFEQRYLQERRRIEHTLRQETEAKRQEQLPALKERLKKEFQEPSPSVQPTSAPAVSTSPKK
;
A
#
# COMPACT_ATOMS: atom_id res chain seq x y z
N MET A 1 27.16 -21.93 -22.25
CA MET A 1 27.54 -20.55 -21.84
C MET A 1 26.52 -19.57 -22.39
N GLY A 2 26.06 -18.61 -21.58
CA GLY A 2 25.02 -17.63 -21.96
C GLY A 2 23.84 -17.61 -20.98
N ARG A 3 24.09 -17.70 -19.68
CA ARG A 3 24.06 -16.57 -18.74
C ARG A 3 22.79 -15.69 -18.76
N ARG A 4 21.76 -16.15 -18.03
CA ARG A 4 21.06 -15.45 -16.93
C ARG A 4 20.80 -13.95 -17.11
N TYR A 5 19.72 -13.56 -17.81
CA TYR A 5 18.99 -12.28 -17.62
C TYR A 5 17.62 -12.32 -18.32
N ALA A 6 16.66 -13.11 -17.84
CA ALA A 6 15.24 -12.96 -18.26
C ALA A 6 14.23 -13.32 -17.15
N ASN A 7 14.69 -13.37 -15.90
CA ASN A 7 13.80 -13.16 -14.78
C ASN A 7 13.58 -11.66 -14.65
N ILE A 8 12.42 -11.27 -14.14
CA ILE A 8 11.92 -9.90 -13.96
C ILE A 8 11.07 -9.45 -15.17
N VAL A 9 10.00 -10.21 -15.44
CA VAL A 9 8.69 -9.55 -15.62
C VAL A 9 8.54 -8.67 -14.39
N ALA A 10 8.73 -7.36 -14.60
CA ALA A 10 8.77 -6.37 -13.55
C ALA A 10 7.48 -6.44 -12.75
N ALA A 11 7.58 -7.08 -11.58
CA ALA A 11 6.65 -6.89 -10.50
C ALA A 11 6.66 -5.39 -10.18
N ILE A 12 5.64 -4.68 -10.66
CA ILE A 12 5.37 -3.30 -10.24
C ILE A 12 4.88 -3.39 -8.79
N VAL A 13 5.84 -3.59 -7.90
CA VAL A 13 5.68 -3.44 -6.46
C VAL A 13 6.28 -2.08 -6.11
N THR A 14 5.67 -1.03 -6.63
CA THR A 14 5.71 0.26 -5.96
C THR A 14 4.63 0.19 -4.90
N ILE A 15 5.02 -0.28 -3.72
CA ILE A 15 4.23 -0.12 -2.50
C ILE A 15 4.03 1.39 -2.32
N ALA A 16 2.87 1.89 -2.75
CA ALA A 16 2.36 3.15 -2.26
C ALA A 16 2.06 2.92 -0.77
N ILE A 17 3.05 3.17 0.06
CA ILE A 17 2.93 3.23 1.51
C ILE A 17 2.08 4.47 1.82
N LEU A 18 0.78 4.38 1.58
CA LEU A 18 -0.23 5.03 2.41
C LEU A 18 -0.45 4.12 3.60
N ILE A 19 0.49 4.13 4.56
CA ILE A 19 0.20 3.62 5.91
C ILE A 19 -0.76 4.62 6.55
N ILE A 20 -2.03 4.42 6.26
CA ILE A 20 -3.10 4.72 7.20
C ILE A 20 -3.49 3.36 7.75
N GLY A 21 -2.76 2.96 8.79
CA GLY A 21 -3.06 1.76 9.55
C GLY A 21 -4.53 1.79 9.93
N SER A 22 -5.30 0.90 9.32
CA SER A 22 -6.68 0.66 9.71
C SER A 22 -6.61 -0.32 10.86
N GLY A 23 -6.86 0.18 12.08
CA GLY A 23 -7.24 -0.67 13.20
C GLY A 23 -8.43 -1.55 12.80
N LEU A 24 -8.42 -2.77 13.31
CA LEU A 24 -9.39 -3.83 13.08
C LEU A 24 -10.84 -3.33 13.23
N ALA A 25 -11.62 -3.43 12.16
CA ALA A 25 -13.06 -3.57 12.22
C ALA A 25 -13.44 -4.83 11.42
N LYS A 26 -14.06 -5.81 12.09
CA LYS A 26 -14.62 -7.01 11.46
C LYS A 26 -15.56 -6.60 10.33
N ALA A 27 -15.20 -6.91 9.08
CA ALA A 27 -16.10 -6.81 7.94
C ALA A 27 -16.80 -8.16 7.70
N GLN A 28 -18.12 -8.14 7.76
CA GLN A 28 -19.06 -9.20 7.40
C GLN A 28 -18.91 -9.56 5.90
N PRO A 29 -18.90 -10.85 5.49
CA PRO A 29 -18.84 -11.20 4.08
C PRO A 29 -20.24 -11.07 3.46
N GLN A 30 -20.37 -10.26 2.42
CA GLN A 30 -21.54 -10.29 1.54
C GLN A 30 -21.11 -10.64 0.11
N GLY A 31 -21.53 -11.83 -0.33
CA GLY A 31 -22.14 -12.10 -1.62
C GLY A 31 -21.39 -11.71 -2.89
N ALA A 32 -20.88 -12.73 -3.58
CA ALA A 32 -20.41 -12.67 -4.95
C ALA A 32 -21.48 -12.18 -5.94
N GLN A 33 -21.09 -11.29 -6.88
CA GLN A 33 -21.77 -11.07 -8.16
C GLN A 33 -20.74 -10.75 -9.26
N GLY A 34 -20.94 -11.34 -10.43
CA GLY A 34 -19.94 -11.63 -11.46
C GLY A 34 -19.51 -10.49 -12.42
N PRO A 35 -18.78 -10.84 -13.49
CA PRO A 35 -17.99 -9.90 -14.28
C PRO A 35 -18.78 -9.34 -15.47
N HIS A 36 -19.58 -8.30 -15.24
CA HIS A 36 -20.11 -7.47 -16.33
C HIS A 36 -19.90 -5.98 -16.03
N GLY A 37 -18.68 -5.52 -16.27
CA GLY A 37 -18.36 -4.10 -16.30
C GLY A 37 -19.05 -3.42 -17.47
N ARG A 38 -20.27 -2.93 -17.24
CA ARG A 38 -20.90 -1.91 -18.10
C ARG A 38 -19.91 -0.75 -18.25
N ARG A 39 -19.33 -0.57 -19.45
CA ARG A 39 -18.64 0.67 -19.82
C ARG A 39 -19.69 1.79 -19.74
N LEU A 40 -19.70 2.52 -18.62
CA LEU A 40 -20.46 3.76 -18.55
C LEU A 40 -19.87 4.72 -19.61
N PRO A 41 -20.70 5.35 -20.46
CA PRO A 41 -20.22 6.42 -21.32
C PRO A 41 -19.61 7.52 -20.43
N PRO A 42 -18.57 8.22 -20.90
CA PRO A 42 -18.00 9.33 -20.15
C PRO A 42 -19.11 10.33 -19.80
N PRO A 43 -19.23 10.76 -18.52
CA PRO A 43 -20.21 11.76 -18.15
C PRO A 43 -20.01 13.02 -19.00
N ARG A 44 -21.09 13.55 -19.57
CA ARG A 44 -21.08 14.72 -20.49
C ARG A 44 -20.51 15.97 -19.85
N HIS A 45 -20.46 16.04 -18.52
CA HIS A 45 -19.67 17.00 -17.76
C HIS A 45 -18.81 16.21 -16.76
N ALA A 46 -17.50 16.25 -16.95
CA ALA A 46 -16.58 15.82 -15.91
C ALA A 46 -16.83 16.73 -14.69
N PRO A 47 -17.04 16.18 -13.48
CA PRO A 47 -17.14 17.02 -12.28
C PRO A 47 -15.92 17.94 -12.24
N ASN A 48 -16.12 19.21 -11.90
CA ASN A 48 -15.01 20.15 -11.81
C ASN A 48 -14.09 19.68 -10.66
N LEU A 49 -13.06 18.92 -11.01
CA LEU A 49 -12.11 18.38 -10.06
C LEU A 49 -11.23 19.47 -9.43
N ASN A 50 -11.42 20.75 -9.76
CA ASN A 50 -10.79 21.86 -9.04
C ASN A 50 -11.64 22.33 -7.86
N ASN A 51 -12.95 22.06 -7.86
CA ASN A 51 -13.82 22.36 -6.73
C ASN A 51 -13.80 21.23 -5.68
N PRO A 52 -13.39 21.48 -4.42
CA PRO A 52 -13.39 20.47 -3.37
C PRO A 52 -14.78 19.85 -3.12
N ARG A 53 -15.85 20.65 -3.27
CA ARG A 53 -17.22 20.18 -3.04
C ARG A 53 -17.67 19.18 -4.10
N ASP A 54 -17.40 19.45 -5.37
CA ASP A 54 -17.78 18.57 -6.47
C ASP A 54 -16.97 17.27 -6.45
N ARG A 55 -15.68 17.34 -6.06
CA ARG A 55 -14.86 16.16 -5.77
C ARG A 55 -15.44 15.30 -4.67
N TRP A 56 -15.88 15.93 -3.57
CA TRP A 56 -16.51 15.22 -2.45
C TRP A 56 -17.79 14.49 -2.87
N ILE A 57 -18.67 15.16 -3.62
CA ILE A 57 -19.94 14.58 -4.09
C ILE A 57 -19.68 13.43 -5.07
N ALA A 58 -18.67 13.57 -5.94
CA ALA A 58 -18.31 12.56 -6.93
C ALA A 58 -17.59 11.32 -6.36
N MET A 59 -17.17 11.33 -5.10
CA MET A 59 -16.54 10.17 -4.46
C MET A 59 -17.57 9.08 -4.14
N PRO A 60 -17.23 7.78 -4.34
CA PRO A 60 -18.00 6.66 -3.82
C PRO A 60 -18.29 6.78 -2.31
N PRO A 61 -19.43 6.26 -1.81
CA PRO A 61 -19.79 6.34 -0.38
C PRO A 61 -18.71 5.80 0.57
N GLU A 62 -18.04 4.71 0.19
CA GLU A 62 -16.99 4.06 0.97
C GLU A 62 -15.75 4.96 1.08
N ASP A 63 -15.36 5.59 -0.04
CA ASP A 63 -14.23 6.51 -0.11
C ASP A 63 -14.47 7.77 0.72
N ARG A 64 -15.72 8.25 0.79
CA ARG A 64 -16.10 9.38 1.66
C ARG A 64 -15.83 9.07 3.14
N GLN A 65 -16.08 7.83 3.59
CA GLN A 65 -15.78 7.46 4.97
C GLN A 65 -14.26 7.42 5.23
N ILE A 66 -13.49 6.87 4.29
CA ILE A 66 -12.02 6.86 4.37
C ILE A 66 -11.49 8.30 4.45
N PHE A 67 -12.01 9.19 3.59
CA PHE A 67 -11.63 10.59 3.59
C PHE A 67 -11.93 11.27 4.93
N ARG A 68 -13.11 11.03 5.54
CA ARG A 68 -13.44 11.57 6.87
C ARG A 68 -12.45 11.12 7.94
N ARG A 69 -12.16 9.82 8.02
CA ARG A 69 -11.18 9.28 8.98
C ARG A 69 -9.79 9.87 8.77
N ASN A 70 -9.39 10.04 7.52
CA ASN A 70 -8.10 10.64 7.19
C ASN A 70 -8.05 12.12 7.56
N ALA A 71 -9.14 12.86 7.35
CA ALA A 71 -9.26 14.26 7.74
C ALA A 71 -9.22 14.42 9.27
N GLU A 72 -9.93 13.57 10.01
CA GLU A 72 -9.87 13.52 11.48
C GLU A 72 -8.44 13.25 11.96
N ARG A 73 -7.75 12.26 11.35
CA ARG A 73 -6.34 11.97 11.66
C ARG A 73 -5.44 13.16 11.35
N TRP A 74 -5.64 13.82 10.21
CA TRP A 74 -4.87 15.01 9.83
C TRP A 74 -5.00 16.15 10.84
N MET A 75 -6.22 16.39 11.34
CA MET A 75 -6.48 17.40 12.35
C MET A 75 -5.77 17.08 13.67
N GLN A 76 -5.63 15.80 14.00
CA GLN A 76 -4.90 15.33 15.19
C GLN A 76 -3.37 15.31 15.01
N MET A 77 -2.85 15.30 13.77
CA MET A 77 -1.41 15.26 13.52
C MET A 77 -0.70 16.56 13.96
N GLY A 78 0.51 16.39 14.50
CA GLY A 78 1.41 17.50 14.82
C GLY A 78 2.03 18.16 13.57
N PRO A 79 2.69 19.33 13.72
CA PRO A 79 3.27 20.07 12.59
C PRO A 79 4.35 19.27 11.83
N GLU A 80 5.20 18.55 12.54
CA GLU A 80 6.25 17.69 11.95
C GLU A 80 5.66 16.52 11.16
N GLU A 81 4.66 15.83 11.72
CA GLU A 81 3.97 14.74 11.02
C GLU A 81 3.30 15.24 9.74
N ARG A 82 2.65 16.40 9.79
CA ARG A 82 2.08 17.05 8.60
C ARG A 82 3.15 17.46 7.59
N ARG A 83 4.36 17.83 8.01
CA ARG A 83 5.48 18.11 7.08
C ARG A 83 5.88 16.85 6.34
N ILE A 84 6.13 15.77 7.07
CA ILE A 84 6.50 14.46 6.49
C ILE A 84 5.41 13.98 5.51
N MET A 85 4.14 14.11 5.86
CA MET A 85 3.04 13.72 4.97
C MET A 85 2.98 14.56 3.70
N ARG A 86 3.22 15.88 3.79
CA ARG A 86 3.30 16.75 2.60
C ARG A 86 4.48 16.40 1.70
N GLU A 87 5.64 16.10 2.29
CA GLU A 87 6.82 15.66 1.53
C GLU A 87 6.56 14.34 0.80
N ARG A 88 5.94 13.37 1.47
CA ARG A 88 5.52 12.10 0.87
C ARG A 88 4.52 12.31 -0.26
N GLU A 89 3.51 13.15 -0.06
CA GLU A 89 2.53 13.48 -1.10
C GLU A 89 3.19 14.16 -2.29
N LYS A 90 4.13 15.09 -2.06
CA LYS A 90 4.90 15.70 -3.15
C LYS A 90 5.69 14.66 -3.94
N ALA A 91 6.44 13.80 -3.25
CA ALA A 91 7.22 12.74 -3.90
C ALA A 91 6.33 11.76 -4.68
N TYR A 92 5.15 11.45 -4.16
CA TYR A 92 4.15 10.64 -4.85
C TYR A 92 3.67 11.34 -6.13
N ARG A 93 3.26 12.61 -6.06
CA ARG A 93 2.82 13.39 -7.23
C ARG A 93 3.89 13.49 -8.31
N ASP A 94 5.14 13.70 -7.91
CA ASP A 94 6.27 13.79 -8.84
C ASP A 94 6.47 12.45 -9.58
N ARG A 95 6.40 11.32 -8.88
CA ARG A 95 6.48 9.97 -9.49
C ARG A 95 5.31 9.70 -10.43
N VAL A 96 4.09 10.00 -9.99
CA VAL A 96 2.87 9.80 -10.78
C VAL A 96 2.94 10.61 -12.09
N LYS A 97 3.45 11.84 -12.04
CA LYS A 97 3.62 12.66 -13.24
C LYS A 97 4.55 12.00 -14.26
N VAL A 98 5.71 11.50 -13.81
CA VAL A 98 6.67 10.78 -14.67
C VAL A 98 6.03 9.52 -15.27
N GLU A 99 5.26 8.78 -14.48
CA GLU A 99 4.55 7.58 -14.93
C GLU A 99 3.53 7.89 -16.02
N VAL A 100 2.73 8.95 -15.86
CA VAL A 100 1.73 9.35 -16.86
C VAL A 100 2.41 9.84 -18.15
N ASP A 101 3.49 10.62 -18.03
CA ASP A 101 4.28 11.07 -19.18
C ASP A 101 4.90 9.89 -19.94
N THR A 102 5.32 8.85 -19.22
CA THR A 102 5.83 7.60 -19.79
C THR A 102 4.71 6.84 -20.50
N ALA A 103 3.56 6.66 -19.86
CA ALA A 103 2.41 5.98 -20.46
C ALA A 103 1.92 6.68 -21.73
N LEU A 104 1.92 8.02 -21.73
CA LEU A 104 1.57 8.80 -22.92
C LEU A 104 2.56 8.56 -24.06
N ARG A 105 3.86 8.57 -23.75
CA ARG A 105 4.93 8.28 -24.74
C ARG A 105 4.81 6.86 -25.30
N ASP A 106 4.64 5.87 -24.44
CA ASP A 106 4.57 4.45 -24.81
C ASP A 106 3.31 4.14 -25.62
N SER A 107 2.22 4.91 -25.40
CA SER A 107 1.01 4.81 -26.22
C SER A 107 1.18 5.35 -27.65
N GLY A 108 2.28 6.04 -27.95
CA GLY A 108 2.53 6.70 -29.24
C GLY A 108 1.62 7.91 -29.48
N LEU A 109 0.79 8.30 -28.51
CA LEU A 109 -0.11 9.43 -28.64
C LEU A 109 0.64 10.75 -28.45
N ARG A 110 0.37 11.70 -29.34
CA ARG A 110 0.79 13.10 -29.18
C ARG A 110 -0.43 13.92 -28.78
N LEU A 111 -0.60 14.11 -27.47
CA LEU A 111 -1.70 14.88 -26.89
C LEU A 111 -1.17 16.14 -26.23
N ASP A 112 -1.88 17.24 -26.43
CA ASP A 112 -1.63 18.55 -25.84
C ASP A 112 -2.91 19.14 -25.24
N GLY A 113 -2.74 20.21 -24.46
CA GLY A 113 -3.84 20.96 -23.85
C GLY A 113 -4.88 20.10 -23.14
N GLU A 114 -6.15 20.29 -23.50
CA GLU A 114 -7.28 19.62 -22.86
C GLU A 114 -7.26 18.10 -23.06
N LYS A 115 -6.86 17.61 -24.25
CA LYS A 115 -6.84 16.16 -24.52
C LYS A 115 -5.80 15.45 -23.66
N ARG A 116 -4.66 16.09 -23.40
CA ARG A 116 -3.68 15.58 -22.44
C ARG A 116 -4.27 15.53 -21.04
N ALA A 117 -4.91 16.61 -20.58
CA ALA A 117 -5.54 16.62 -19.24
C ALA A 117 -6.62 15.53 -19.09
N GLN A 118 -7.42 15.28 -20.12
CA GLN A 118 -8.41 14.20 -20.14
C GLN A 118 -7.74 12.81 -20.06
N PHE A 119 -6.64 12.60 -20.80
CA PHE A 119 -5.86 11.37 -20.71
C PHE A 119 -5.31 11.16 -19.30
N GLU A 120 -4.66 12.19 -18.72
CA GLU A 120 -4.11 12.15 -17.37
C GLU A 120 -5.20 11.79 -16.34
N GLN A 121 -6.35 12.45 -16.40
CA GLN A 121 -7.47 12.17 -15.50
C GLN A 121 -7.95 10.71 -15.61
N ARG A 122 -8.10 10.19 -16.83
CA ARG A 122 -8.55 8.82 -17.07
C ARG A 122 -7.52 7.79 -16.65
N TYR A 123 -6.25 8.03 -16.96
CA TYR A 123 -5.15 7.16 -16.54
C TYR A 123 -5.14 7.02 -15.02
N LEU A 124 -5.22 8.13 -14.28
CA LEU A 124 -5.20 8.11 -12.83
C LEU A 124 -6.44 7.43 -12.22
N GLN A 125 -7.60 7.53 -12.89
CA GLN A 125 -8.81 6.83 -12.46
C GLN A 125 -8.65 5.32 -12.58
N GLU A 126 -8.21 4.83 -13.74
CA GLU A 126 -8.04 3.39 -13.96
C GLU A 126 -6.92 2.82 -13.08
N ARG A 127 -5.83 3.57 -12.90
CA ARG A 127 -4.77 3.20 -11.96
C ARG A 127 -5.31 3.01 -10.54
N ARG A 128 -6.08 3.96 -9.99
CA ARG A 128 -6.65 3.84 -8.64
C ARG A 128 -7.53 2.60 -8.50
N ARG A 129 -8.27 2.25 -9.55
CA ARG A 129 -9.11 1.05 -9.58
C ARG A 129 -8.25 -0.21 -9.49
N ILE A 130 -7.19 -0.31 -10.30
CA ILE A 130 -6.24 -1.43 -10.26
C ILE A 130 -5.62 -1.57 -8.88
N GLU A 131 -5.09 -0.46 -8.34
CA GLU A 131 -4.45 -0.48 -7.02
C GLU A 131 -5.41 -0.90 -5.90
N HIS A 132 -6.68 -0.50 -5.96
CA HIS A 132 -7.67 -0.91 -4.98
C HIS A 132 -7.87 -2.43 -4.98
N THR A 133 -8.06 -3.03 -6.16
CA THR A 133 -8.18 -4.47 -6.30
C THR A 133 -6.94 -5.19 -5.79
N LEU A 134 -5.74 -4.75 -6.19
CA LEU A 134 -4.48 -5.35 -5.74
C LEU A 134 -4.29 -5.28 -4.21
N ARG A 135 -4.71 -4.18 -3.58
CA ARG A 135 -4.66 -4.04 -2.11
C ARG A 135 -5.57 -5.06 -1.43
N GLN A 136 -6.80 -5.24 -1.93
CA GLN A 136 -7.73 -6.21 -1.37
C GLN A 136 -7.20 -7.64 -1.48
N GLU A 137 -6.67 -8.01 -2.65
CA GLU A 137 -6.08 -9.33 -2.87
C GLU A 137 -4.86 -9.58 -1.98
N THR A 138 -3.99 -8.57 -1.85
CA THR A 138 -2.80 -8.67 -1.02
C THR A 138 -3.16 -8.76 0.47
N GLU A 139 -4.16 -7.99 0.92
CA GLU A 139 -4.65 -8.07 2.30
C GLU A 139 -5.29 -9.43 2.58
N ALA A 140 -6.10 -9.96 1.66
CA ALA A 140 -6.70 -11.28 1.81
C ALA A 140 -5.64 -12.36 1.98
N LYS A 141 -4.62 -12.36 1.11
CA LYS A 141 -3.47 -13.29 1.21
C LYS A 141 -2.69 -13.12 2.51
N ARG A 142 -2.49 -11.87 2.96
CA ARG A 142 -1.85 -11.58 4.25
C ARG A 142 -2.65 -12.18 5.39
N GLN A 143 -3.97 -11.98 5.42
CA GLN A 143 -4.84 -12.50 6.48
C GLN A 143 -4.84 -14.03 6.53
N GLU A 144 -4.77 -14.70 5.38
CA GLU A 144 -4.63 -16.16 5.31
C GLU A 144 -3.31 -16.65 5.93
N GLN A 145 -2.21 -15.94 5.71
CA GLN A 145 -0.87 -16.33 6.18
C GLN A 145 -0.57 -15.93 7.63
N LEU A 146 -1.29 -14.94 8.17
CA LEU A 146 -1.02 -14.40 9.50
C LEU A 146 -1.13 -15.44 10.65
N PRO A 147 -2.11 -16.36 10.68
CA PRO A 147 -2.19 -17.37 11.73
C PRO A 147 -0.99 -18.32 11.74
N ALA A 148 -0.57 -18.81 10.58
CA ALA A 148 0.59 -19.70 10.47
C ALA A 148 1.88 -19.01 10.94
N LEU A 149 2.05 -17.74 10.57
CA LEU A 149 3.15 -16.91 11.08
C LEU A 149 3.10 -16.78 12.60
N LYS A 150 1.93 -16.48 13.18
CA LYS A 150 1.76 -16.37 14.63
C LYS A 150 2.08 -17.65 15.37
N GLU A 151 1.66 -18.81 14.86
CA GLU A 151 1.98 -20.11 15.48
C GLU A 151 3.47 -20.44 15.40
N ARG A 152 4.12 -20.12 14.27
CA ARG A 152 5.58 -20.28 14.15
C ARG A 152 6.31 -19.41 15.17
N LEU A 153 5.95 -18.13 15.26
CA LEU A 153 6.54 -17.21 16.23
C LEU A 153 6.28 -17.66 17.66
N LYS A 154 5.06 -18.13 17.97
CA LYS A 154 4.72 -18.65 19.29
C LYS A 154 5.65 -19.81 19.68
N LYS A 155 5.91 -20.76 18.78
CA LYS A 155 6.83 -21.88 19.05
C LYS A 155 8.26 -21.40 19.29
N GLU A 156 8.77 -20.54 18.41
CA GLU A 156 10.14 -20.00 18.49
C GLU A 156 10.40 -19.25 19.80
N PHE A 157 9.40 -18.53 20.32
CA PHE A 157 9.53 -17.75 21.55
C PHE A 157 8.97 -18.43 22.80
N GLN A 158 8.33 -19.61 22.70
CA GLN A 158 7.90 -20.41 23.86
C GLN A 158 8.89 -21.50 24.25
N GLU A 159 9.75 -21.95 23.34
CA GLU A 159 10.83 -22.86 23.74
C GLU A 159 11.79 -22.10 24.67
N PRO A 160 12.06 -22.62 25.88
CA PRO A 160 13.09 -22.03 26.72
C PRO A 160 14.38 -22.09 25.91
N SER A 161 15.08 -20.96 25.78
CA SER A 161 16.44 -20.95 25.26
C SER A 161 17.17 -22.11 25.92
N PRO A 162 17.82 -23.03 25.16
CA PRO A 162 18.62 -24.07 25.77
C PRO A 162 19.58 -23.32 26.68
N SER A 163 19.39 -23.56 27.96
CA SER A 163 20.22 -23.02 29.02
C SER A 163 21.65 -23.19 28.56
N VAL A 164 22.39 -22.08 28.59
CA VAL A 164 23.83 -22.12 28.66
C VAL A 164 24.13 -23.11 29.79
N GLN A 165 24.44 -24.35 29.43
CA GLN A 165 24.87 -25.35 30.38
C GLN A 165 26.06 -24.72 31.09
N PRO A 166 26.06 -24.60 32.44
CA PRO A 166 27.26 -24.22 33.12
C PRO A 166 28.23 -25.37 32.87
N THR A 167 29.16 -25.16 31.95
CA THR A 167 30.27 -26.08 31.70
C THR A 167 30.88 -26.36 33.06
N SER A 168 30.73 -27.62 33.46
CA SER A 168 31.23 -28.20 34.69
C SER A 168 32.65 -27.71 34.96
N ALA A 169 32.83 -27.07 36.11
CA ALA A 169 34.13 -26.92 36.71
C ALA A 169 34.76 -28.31 36.89
N PRO A 170 36.04 -28.51 36.53
CA PRO A 170 36.88 -29.42 37.28
C PRO A 170 37.44 -28.64 38.47
N ALA A 171 37.10 -29.12 39.67
CA ALA A 171 37.79 -28.75 40.89
C ALA A 171 39.28 -29.07 40.76
N VAL A 172 40.14 -28.06 40.89
CA VAL A 172 41.51 -28.25 41.39
C VAL A 172 41.67 -27.36 42.61
N SER A 173 41.50 -28.00 43.75
CA SER A 173 41.87 -27.50 45.06
C SER A 173 43.39 -27.52 45.18
N THR A 174 44.02 -26.36 45.31
CA THR A 174 45.30 -26.19 46.01
C THR A 174 45.29 -24.84 46.72
N SER A 175 44.89 -24.86 47.99
CA SER A 175 45.11 -23.76 48.93
C SER A 175 46.53 -23.86 49.55
N PRO A 176 46.97 -22.93 50.41
CA PRO A 176 48.12 -22.05 50.12
C PRO A 176 49.29 -22.28 51.09
N LYS A 177 50.48 -21.69 50.84
CA LYS A 177 51.43 -21.44 51.95
C LYS A 177 52.49 -20.37 51.68
N LYS A 178 52.42 -19.35 52.55
CA LYS A 178 53.43 -18.40 53.05
C LYS A 178 54.12 -17.46 52.07
#